data_AF-A0A964TF04-F1
#
_entry.id   AF-A0A964TF04-F1
#
_cell.length_a   1.000
_cell.length_b   1.000
_cell.length_c   1.000
_cell.angle_alpha   90.00
_cell.angle_beta   90.00
_cell.angle_gamma   90.00
#
_symmetry.space_group_name_H-M   'P 1'
#
loop_
_entity.id
_entity.type
_entity.pdbx_description
1 polymer ?
#
loop_
_entity_poly.entity_id
_entity_poly.type
_entity_poly.pdbx_seq_one_letter_code
_entity_poly.pdbx_strand_id
1 'polypeptide(L)'
;MSDFERKLKEIEVPSVDVSKHQQEFRMVLLNTKKTAITGGLLICLPFLFLVGLMFNNYTQIDIKMLTFVYDWIVEHDNRFGDTSILNWIIRMVFLLGPILAIIFNLLGIVHVRYENSKKEIILSIRVKWLNIFIILVCFVLLFLMLSYLTSQTGR
;
A
#
# COMPACT_ATOMS: atom_id res chain seq x y z
N MET A 1 -48.58 23.34 -38.18
CA MET A 1 -47.32 22.76 -37.67
C MET A 1 -46.70 23.81 -36.78
N SER A 2 -46.82 23.63 -35.47
CA SER A 2 -46.62 24.68 -34.45
C SER A 2 -45.14 24.98 -34.22
N ASP A 3 -44.78 26.26 -34.03
CA ASP A 3 -43.41 26.75 -33.72
C ASP A 3 -42.66 25.96 -32.64
N PHE A 4 -43.39 25.29 -31.77
CA PHE A 4 -42.89 24.37 -30.76
C PHE A 4 -42.07 23.21 -31.34
N GLU A 5 -42.52 22.61 -32.45
CA GLU A 5 -41.80 21.51 -33.13
C GLU A 5 -40.51 22.00 -33.80
N ARG A 6 -40.47 23.28 -34.21
CA ARG A 6 -39.27 23.89 -34.81
C ARG A 6 -38.20 24.12 -33.76
N LYS A 7 -38.59 24.63 -32.59
CA LYS A 7 -37.67 24.81 -31.44
C LYS A 7 -37.16 23.50 -30.86
N LEU A 8 -37.95 22.43 -30.89
CA LEU A 8 -37.52 21.09 -30.44
C LEU A 8 -36.47 20.45 -31.36
N LYS A 9 -36.47 20.78 -32.65
CA LYS A 9 -35.47 20.27 -33.60
C LYS A 9 -34.13 21.02 -33.56
N GLU A 10 -34.11 22.25 -33.03
CA GLU A 10 -32.89 23.05 -32.85
C GLU A 10 -32.14 22.74 -31.55
N ILE A 11 -32.72 21.92 -30.65
CA ILE A 11 -32.02 21.43 -29.47
C ILE A 11 -31.08 20.31 -29.93
N GLU A 12 -29.86 20.67 -30.31
CA GLU A 12 -28.77 19.72 -30.46
C GLU A 12 -28.64 18.94 -29.15
N VAL A 13 -28.98 17.65 -29.20
CA VAL A 13 -28.80 16.76 -28.06
C VAL A 13 -27.31 16.74 -27.76
N PRO A 14 -26.85 17.15 -26.57
CA PRO A 14 -25.44 17.14 -26.26
C PRO A 14 -24.97 15.69 -26.37
N SER A 15 -24.14 15.42 -27.38
CA SER A 15 -23.51 14.12 -27.54
C SER A 15 -22.55 13.95 -26.37
N VAL A 16 -23.03 13.28 -25.33
CA VAL A 16 -22.20 12.92 -24.18
C VAL A 16 -21.11 12.00 -24.72
N ASP A 17 -19.90 12.52 -24.86
CA ASP A 17 -18.72 11.76 -25.25
C ASP A 17 -18.38 10.77 -24.13
N VAL A 18 -19.04 9.62 -24.17
CA VAL A 18 -18.92 8.54 -23.17
C VAL A 18 -17.49 7.99 -23.10
N SER A 19 -16.68 8.21 -24.14
CA SER A 19 -15.32 7.67 -24.26
C SER A 19 -14.35 8.31 -23.25
N LYS A 20 -14.45 9.63 -23.06
CA LYS A 20 -13.60 10.37 -22.10
C LYS A 20 -13.87 9.96 -20.66
N HIS A 21 -15.13 9.76 -20.30
CA HIS A 21 -15.50 9.36 -18.94
C HIS A 21 -15.03 7.93 -18.62
N GLN A 22 -15.12 7.00 -19.59
CA GLN A 22 -14.58 5.64 -19.43
C GLN A 22 -13.05 5.61 -19.36
N GLN A 23 -12.36 6.46 -20.12
CA GLN A 23 -10.90 6.56 -20.09
C GLN A 23 -10.37 7.11 -18.76
N GLU A 24 -11.02 8.14 -18.21
CA GLU A 24 -10.71 8.63 -16.86
C GLU A 24 -10.92 7.54 -15.81
N PHE A 25 -12.03 6.80 -15.88
CA PHE A 25 -12.31 5.70 -14.95
C PHE A 25 -11.22 4.62 -15.02
N ARG A 26 -10.77 4.24 -16.22
CA ARG A 26 -9.70 3.24 -16.42
C ARG A 26 -8.36 3.72 -15.88
N MET A 27 -7.98 4.97 -16.14
CA MET A 27 -6.73 5.54 -15.64
C MET A 27 -6.71 5.59 -14.11
N VAL A 28 -7.83 5.96 -13.50
CA VAL A 28 -7.99 5.95 -12.05
C VAL A 28 -7.91 4.54 -11.46
N LEU A 29 -8.53 3.56 -12.11
CA LEU A 29 -8.53 2.16 -11.64
C LEU A 29 -7.13 1.52 -11.74
N LEU A 30 -6.43 1.75 -12.86
CA LEU A 30 -5.11 1.18 -13.12
C LEU A 30 -4.04 1.74 -12.17
N ASN A 31 -4.11 3.05 -11.86
CA ASN A 31 -3.16 3.66 -10.93
C ASN A 31 -3.40 3.20 -9.47
N THR A 32 -4.64 2.85 -9.14
CA THR A 32 -5.03 2.35 -7.81
C THR A 32 -4.48 0.95 -7.53
N LYS A 33 -4.59 0.04 -8.50
CA LYS A 33 -4.08 -1.33 -8.34
C LYS A 33 -2.57 -1.34 -8.17
N LYS A 34 -1.86 -0.50 -8.93
CA LYS A 34 -0.38 -0.40 -8.85
C LYS A 34 0.11 0.02 -7.47
N THR A 35 -0.46 1.08 -6.88
CA THR A 35 0.00 1.56 -5.56
C THR A 35 -0.28 0.56 -4.45
N ALA A 36 -1.44 -0.10 -4.47
CA ALA A 36 -1.76 -1.16 -3.51
C ALA A 36 -0.84 -2.38 -3.67
N ILE A 37 -0.55 -2.82 -4.91
CA ILE A 37 0.35 -3.95 -5.17
C ILE A 37 1.78 -3.62 -4.69
N THR A 38 2.30 -2.44 -5.01
CA THR A 38 3.64 -2.03 -4.58
C THR A 38 3.75 -2.01 -3.05
N GLY A 39 2.75 -1.42 -2.37
CA GLY A 39 2.71 -1.43 -0.91
C GLY A 39 2.57 -2.83 -0.31
N GLY A 40 1.73 -3.68 -0.91
CA GLY A 40 1.58 -5.08 -0.52
C GLY A 40 2.87 -5.88 -0.66
N LEU A 41 3.61 -5.67 -1.74
CA LEU A 41 4.91 -6.34 -1.97
C LEU A 41 5.94 -5.93 -0.91
N LEU A 42 6.01 -4.64 -0.57
CA LEU A 42 6.90 -4.10 0.45
C LEU A 42 6.67 -4.70 1.85
N ILE A 43 5.42 -5.04 2.19
CA ILE A 43 5.08 -5.61 3.50
C ILE A 43 5.03 -7.14 3.52
N CYS A 44 5.10 -7.80 2.36
CA CYS A 44 4.99 -9.25 2.27
C CYS A 44 6.09 -9.95 3.09
N LEU A 45 7.33 -9.48 2.96
CA LEU A 45 8.48 -10.03 3.70
C LEU A 45 8.37 -9.84 5.22
N PRO A 46 8.20 -8.61 5.76
CA PRO A 46 8.07 -8.43 7.21
C PRO A 46 6.84 -9.11 7.80
N PHE A 47 5.74 -9.19 7.04
CA PHE A 47 4.57 -9.94 7.44
C PHE A 47 4.85 -11.45 7.55
N LEU A 48 5.46 -12.06 6.53
CA LEU A 48 5.81 -13.49 6.54
C LEU A 48 6.73 -13.85 7.70
N PHE A 49 7.72 -13.01 8.00
CA PHE A 49 8.59 -13.23 9.15
C PHE A 49 7.85 -13.14 10.48
N LEU A 50 6.95 -12.17 10.67
CA LEU A 50 6.17 -12.07 11.91
C LEU A 50 5.25 -13.28 12.09
N VAL A 51 4.63 -13.75 11.01
CA VAL A 51 3.85 -14.99 11.03
C VAL A 51 4.73 -16.18 11.40
N GLY A 52 5.92 -16.30 10.80
CA GLY A 52 6.89 -17.35 11.14
C GLY A 52 7.33 -17.30 12.61
N LEU A 53 7.63 -16.10 13.12
CA LEU A 53 7.99 -15.87 14.52
C LEU A 53 6.86 -16.31 15.47
N MET A 54 5.62 -15.96 15.15
CA MET A 54 4.44 -16.35 15.96
C MET A 54 4.25 -17.87 15.96
N PHE A 55 4.34 -18.52 14.80
CA PHE A 55 4.18 -19.97 14.74
C PHE A 55 5.28 -20.71 15.49
N ASN A 56 6.54 -20.30 15.29
CA ASN A 56 7.67 -20.89 15.98
C ASN A 56 7.54 -20.77 17.51
N ASN A 57 7.11 -19.60 18.01
CA ASN A 57 7.00 -19.36 19.45
C ASN A 57 5.75 -19.97 20.10
N TYR A 58 4.61 -20.02 19.41
CA TYR A 58 3.33 -20.40 20.02
C TYR A 58 2.86 -21.82 19.73
N THR A 59 3.11 -22.33 18.53
CA THR A 59 2.49 -23.61 18.12
C THR A 59 3.39 -24.82 18.36
N GLN A 60 4.71 -24.66 18.46
CA GLN A 60 5.68 -25.77 18.51
C GLN A 60 5.50 -26.83 17.38
N ILE A 61 4.67 -26.53 16.38
CA ILE A 61 4.43 -27.38 15.21
C ILE A 61 5.35 -26.86 14.10
N ASP A 62 6.21 -27.76 13.62
CA ASP A 62 7.23 -27.47 12.63
C ASP A 62 6.63 -27.38 11.21
N ILE A 63 5.81 -26.34 10.97
CA ILE A 63 5.27 -26.04 9.64
C ILE A 63 6.34 -25.30 8.84
N LYS A 64 7.29 -26.07 8.28
CA LYS A 64 8.46 -25.57 7.56
C LYS A 64 8.15 -24.54 6.49
N MET A 65 6.99 -24.61 5.82
CA MET A 65 6.62 -23.64 4.79
C MET A 65 6.38 -22.24 5.36
N LEU A 66 5.82 -22.18 6.58
CA LEU A 66 5.42 -20.93 7.22
C LEU A 66 6.58 -20.32 8.03
N THR A 67 7.45 -21.16 8.58
CA THR A 67 8.66 -20.74 9.29
C THR A 67 9.84 -20.49 8.35
N PHE A 68 9.81 -20.94 7.09
CA PHE A 68 10.93 -20.83 6.14
C PHE A 68 11.60 -19.46 6.12
N VAL A 69 10.82 -18.38 5.98
CA VAL A 69 11.36 -17.01 5.92
C VAL A 69 11.99 -16.61 7.26
N TYR A 70 11.37 -17.01 8.37
CA TYR A 70 11.90 -16.78 9.71
C TYR A 70 13.21 -17.54 9.93
N ASP A 71 13.23 -18.84 9.66
CA ASP A 71 14.39 -19.72 9.82
C ASP A 71 15.55 -19.24 8.96
N TRP A 72 15.28 -18.87 7.70
CA TRP A 72 16.28 -18.33 6.78
C TRP A 72 16.91 -17.02 7.29
N ILE A 73 16.09 -16.11 7.84
CA ILE A 73 16.59 -14.84 8.41
C ILE A 73 17.42 -15.10 9.67
N VAL A 74 16.94 -15.95 10.58
CA VAL A 74 17.64 -16.30 11.83
C VAL A 74 18.97 -17.01 11.53
N GLU A 75 18.98 -17.93 10.56
CA GLU A 75 20.19 -18.61 10.12
C GLU A 75 21.21 -17.65 9.51
N HIS A 76 20.77 -16.68 8.70
CA HIS A 76 21.66 -15.65 8.15
C HIS A 76 22.20 -14.69 9.22
N ASP A 77 21.37 -14.30 10.19
CA ASP A 77 21.79 -13.45 11.31
C ASP A 77 22.83 -14.17 12.16
N ASN A 78 22.61 -15.46 12.48
CA ASN A 78 23.56 -16.28 13.25
C ASN A 78 24.89 -16.54 12.51
N ARG A 79 24.85 -16.75 11.19
CA ARG A 79 26.06 -17.08 10.40
C ARG A 79 26.97 -15.87 10.14
N PHE A 80 26.38 -14.69 9.89
CA PHE A 80 27.15 -13.54 9.42
C PHE A 80 27.09 -12.32 10.34
N GLY A 81 26.17 -12.30 11.31
CA GLY A 81 26.00 -11.23 12.29
C GLY A 81 25.91 -9.85 11.63
N ASP A 82 26.51 -8.86 12.27
CA ASP A 82 26.47 -7.46 11.81
C ASP A 82 27.45 -7.16 10.65
N THR A 83 28.28 -8.13 10.26
CA THR A 83 29.31 -7.92 9.22
C THR A 83 28.78 -8.07 7.80
N SER A 84 27.57 -8.61 7.64
CA SER A 84 26.96 -8.81 6.33
C SER A 84 26.10 -7.62 5.90
N ILE A 85 26.40 -7.10 4.70
CA ILE A 85 25.57 -6.11 4.01
C ILE A 85 24.13 -6.63 3.85
N LEU A 86 23.96 -7.93 3.64
CA LEU A 86 22.64 -8.54 3.49
C LEU A 86 21.79 -8.39 4.75
N ASN A 87 22.37 -8.57 5.94
CA ASN A 87 21.63 -8.40 7.20
C ASN A 87 21.21 -6.95 7.42
N TRP A 88 22.06 -5.99 7.05
CA TRP A 88 21.68 -4.57 7.03
C TRP A 88 20.53 -4.28 6.07
N ILE A 89 20.56 -4.87 4.86
CA ILE A 89 19.46 -4.73 3.89
C ILE A 89 18.17 -5.32 4.46
N ILE A 90 18.21 -6.51 5.06
CA ILE A 90 17.04 -7.16 5.68
C ILE A 90 16.48 -6.26 6.79
N ARG A 91 17.31 -5.79 7.72
CA ARG A 91 16.89 -4.88 8.81
C ARG A 91 16.26 -3.60 8.27
N MET A 92 16.86 -3.01 7.23
CA MET A 92 16.31 -1.82 6.57
C MET A 92 14.97 -2.10 5.89
N VAL A 93 14.82 -3.22 5.19
CA VAL A 93 13.54 -3.60 4.54
C VAL A 93 12.46 -3.81 5.60
N PHE A 94 12.79 -4.42 6.74
CA PHE A 94 11.84 -4.65 7.82
C PHE A 94 11.36 -3.37 8.48
N LEU A 95 12.26 -2.41 8.70
CA LEU A 95 11.93 -1.13 9.32
C LEU A 95 11.27 -0.15 8.33
N LEU A 96 11.90 0.03 7.17
CA LEU A 96 11.47 1.02 6.17
C LEU A 96 10.35 0.50 5.27
N GLY A 97 10.24 -0.81 5.06
CA GLY A 97 9.23 -1.41 4.19
C GLY A 97 7.80 -1.00 4.54
N PRO A 98 7.34 -1.18 5.80
CA PRO A 98 6.02 -0.72 6.23
C PRO A 98 5.84 0.80 6.11
N ILE A 99 6.88 1.59 6.39
CA ILE A 99 6.83 3.06 6.26
C ILE A 99 6.62 3.47 4.80
N LEU A 100 7.41 2.90 3.89
CA LEU A 100 7.28 3.15 2.45
C LEU A 100 5.92 2.67 1.92
N ALA A 101 5.43 1.52 2.39
CA ALA A 101 4.11 1.03 2.05
C ALA A 101 2.99 1.99 2.49
N ILE A 102 3.09 2.60 3.68
CA ILE A 102 2.17 3.65 4.13
C ILE A 102 2.24 4.85 3.18
N ILE A 103 3.44 5.34 2.86
CA ILE A 103 3.63 6.50 1.98
C ILE A 103 3.01 6.24 0.60
N PHE A 104 3.32 5.11 -0.04
CA PHE A 104 2.78 4.78 -1.37
C PHE A 104 1.26 4.60 -1.36
N ASN A 105 0.70 4.00 -0.31
CA ASN A 105 -0.74 3.84 -0.20
C ASN A 105 -1.45 5.17 0.12
N LEU A 106 -0.83 6.05 0.90
CA LEU A 106 -1.34 7.38 1.18
C LEU A 106 -1.33 8.25 -0.08
N LEU A 107 -0.24 8.22 -0.87
CA LEU A 107 -0.19 8.84 -2.20
C LEU A 107 -1.25 8.27 -3.16
N GLY A 108 -1.63 7.01 -2.98
CA GLY A 108 -2.75 6.40 -3.70
C GLY A 108 -4.11 7.00 -3.34
N ILE A 109 -4.28 7.47 -2.10
CA ILE A 109 -5.54 8.02 -1.54
C ILE A 109 -5.62 9.54 -1.75
N VAL A 110 -4.50 10.24 -1.57
CA VAL A 110 -4.40 11.71 -1.65
C VAL A 110 -3.95 12.12 -3.05
N HIS A 111 -4.80 12.86 -3.75
CA HIS A 111 -4.46 13.45 -5.04
C HIS A 111 -4.35 14.97 -4.89
N VAL A 112 -3.14 15.49 -5.09
CA VAL A 112 -2.87 16.93 -5.05
C VAL A 112 -2.83 17.44 -6.49
N ARG A 113 -3.75 18.34 -6.83
CA ARG A 113 -3.74 19.04 -8.12
C ARG A 113 -3.49 20.52 -7.87
N TYR A 114 -2.46 21.07 -8.50
CA TYR A 114 -2.18 22.50 -8.44
C TYR A 114 -2.83 23.20 -9.63
N GLU A 115 -3.72 24.15 -9.36
CA GLU A 115 -4.41 24.94 -10.38
C GLU A 115 -3.67 26.27 -10.57
N ASN A 116 -2.76 26.31 -11.55
CA ASN A 116 -1.90 27.47 -11.83
C ASN A 116 -2.71 28.77 -12.06
N SER A 117 -3.90 28.67 -12.66
CA SER A 117 -4.74 29.81 -12.99
C SER A 117 -5.36 30.49 -11.77
N LYS A 118 -5.54 29.76 -10.66
CA LYS A 118 -6.11 30.29 -9.41
C LYS A 118 -5.10 30.37 -8.27
N LYS A 119 -3.89 29.83 -8.47
CA LYS A 119 -2.88 29.60 -7.42
C LYS A 119 -3.46 28.84 -6.22
N GLU A 120 -4.32 27.87 -6.51
CA GLU A 120 -5.01 27.05 -5.52
C GLU A 120 -4.50 25.61 -5.56
N ILE A 121 -4.32 25.02 -4.38
CA ILE A 121 -4.03 23.59 -4.22
C ILE A 121 -5.37 22.89 -4.00
N ILE A 122 -5.79 22.10 -4.98
CA ILE A 122 -6.99 21.26 -4.88
C ILE A 122 -6.55 19.88 -4.37
N LEU A 123 -6.83 19.64 -3.10
CA LEU A 123 -6.66 18.34 -2.45
C LEU A 123 -7.93 17.51 -2.64
N SER A 124 -7.79 16.36 -3.32
CA SER A 124 -8.86 15.38 -3.48
C SER A 124 -8.51 14.10 -2.73
N ILE A 125 -9.35 13.71 -1.77
CA ILE A 125 -9.19 12.44 -1.03
C ILE A 125 -10.12 11.41 -1.67
N ARG A 126 -9.55 10.32 -2.19
CA ARG A 126 -10.32 9.20 -2.73
C ARG A 126 -10.22 8.00 -1.78
N VAL A 127 -11.34 7.64 -1.18
CA VAL A 127 -11.43 6.48 -0.29
C VAL A 127 -11.18 5.21 -1.10
N LYS A 128 -10.06 4.55 -0.83
CA LYS A 128 -9.65 3.29 -1.46
C LYS A 128 -9.42 2.24 -0.39
N TRP A 129 -10.42 1.38 -0.20
CA TRP A 129 -10.44 0.40 0.89
C TRP A 129 -9.20 -0.50 0.95
N LEU A 130 -8.66 -0.95 -0.19
CA LEU A 130 -7.44 -1.75 -0.21
C LEU A 130 -6.22 -0.98 0.29
N ASN A 131 -6.06 0.28 -0.14
CA ASN A 131 -4.96 1.12 0.32
C ASN A 131 -5.07 1.41 1.83
N ILE A 132 -6.29 1.69 2.32
CA ILE A 132 -6.57 1.91 3.74
C ILE A 132 -6.26 0.64 4.55
N PHE A 133 -6.67 -0.53 4.06
CA PHE A 133 -6.39 -1.80 4.70
C PHE A 133 -4.89 -2.07 4.82
N ILE A 134 -4.12 -1.85 3.73
CA ILE A 134 -2.66 -2.00 3.76
C ILE A 134 -2.03 -1.05 4.78
N ILE A 135 -2.47 0.22 4.83
CA ILE A 135 -1.99 1.20 5.82
C ILE A 135 -2.24 0.69 7.25
N LEU A 136 -3.44 0.16 7.52
CA LEU A 136 -3.78 -0.37 8.84
C LEU A 136 -2.91 -1.57 9.22
N VAL A 137 -2.67 -2.50 8.29
CA VAL A 137 -1.75 -3.63 8.50
C VAL A 137 -0.33 -3.12 8.79
N CYS A 138 0.15 -2.09 8.08
CA CYS A 138 1.46 -1.50 8.34
C CYS A 138 1.56 -0.90 9.75
N PHE A 139 0.52 -0.22 10.24
CA PHE A 139 0.49 0.29 11.61
C PHE A 139 0.57 -0.83 12.64
N VAL A 140 -0.16 -1.93 12.44
CA VAL A 140 -0.08 -3.12 13.32
C VAL A 140 1.31 -3.73 13.30
N LEU A 141 1.91 -3.90 12.11
CA LEU A 141 3.27 -4.43 11.97
C LEU A 141 4.30 -3.57 12.71
N LEU A 142 4.28 -2.25 12.48
CA LEU A 142 5.19 -1.32 13.16
C LEU A 142 4.99 -1.33 14.67
N PHE A 143 3.73 -1.36 15.13
CA PHE A 143 3.41 -1.44 16.55
C PHE A 143 3.98 -2.70 17.19
N LEU A 144 3.80 -3.87 16.56
CA LEU A 144 4.34 -5.13 17.04
C LEU A 144 5.87 -5.12 17.08
N MET A 145 6.52 -4.61 16.03
CA MET A 145 7.98 -4.52 15.96
C MET A 145 8.56 -3.60 17.04
N LEU A 146 7.96 -2.41 17.25
CA LEU A 146 8.40 -1.49 18.30
C LEU A 146 8.12 -2.04 19.70
N SER A 147 7.00 -2.73 19.90
CA SER A 147 6.68 -3.41 21.16
C SER A 147 7.70 -4.51 21.47
N TYR A 148 8.10 -5.28 20.46
CA TYR A 148 9.14 -6.29 20.60
C TYR A 148 10.49 -5.65 20.99
N LEU A 149 10.90 -4.59 20.28
CA LEU A 149 12.15 -3.88 20.56
C LEU A 149 12.19 -3.36 22.02
N THR A 150 11.12 -2.70 22.46
CA THR A 150 11.03 -2.15 23.82
C THR A 150 10.99 -3.25 24.89
N SER A 151 10.34 -4.38 24.63
CA SER A 151 10.33 -5.53 25.55
C SER A 151 11.72 -6.18 25.71
N GLN A 152 12.55 -6.14 24.66
CA GLN A 152 13.90 -6.70 24.68
C GLN A 152 14.92 -5.77 25.34
N THR A 153 14.76 -4.44 25.21
CA THR A 153 15.63 -3.44 25.88
C THR A 153 15.39 -3.33 27.40
N GLY A 154 14.27 -3.86 27.90
CA GLY A 154 13.92 -3.87 29.32
C GLY A 154 14.47 -5.05 30.15
N ARG A 155 15.27 -5.94 29.55
CA ARG A 155 16.02 -7.02 30.22
C ARG A 155 17.52 -6.75 30.11
#